data_AF-A0A6V7HU42-F1
#
_entry.id   AF-A0A6V7HU42-F1
#
_cell.length_a   1.000
_cell.length_b   1.000
_cell.length_c   1.000
_cell.angle_alpha   90.00
_cell.angle_beta   90.00
_cell.angle_gamma   90.00
#
_symmetry.space_group_name_H-M   'P 1'
#
loop_
_entity.id
_entity.type
_entity.pdbx_description
1 polymer ?
#
loop_
_entity_poly.entity_id
_entity_poly.type
_entity_poly.pdbx_seq_one_letter_code
_entity_poly.pdbx_strand_id
1 'polypeptide(L)' 'KFILKLISKAREDLGYDDRKTDEHLDILLRAELNNWACKLNEKSCIKGAMKYFNDWVGDQTK' A
#
# COMPACT_ATOMS: atom_id res chain seq x y z
N LYS A 1 -0.05 -5.75 -17.41
CA LYS A 1 -0.29 -4.55 -16.58
C LYS A 1 0.96 -3.67 -16.61
N PHE A 2 1.05 -2.77 -17.60
CA PHE A 2 2.24 -1.92 -17.83
C PHE A 2 2.54 -0.99 -16.65
N ILE A 3 1.50 -0.32 -16.12
CA ILE A 3 1.62 0.57 -14.95
C ILE A 3 2.20 -0.16 -13.73
N LEU A 4 1.76 -1.39 -13.43
CA LEU A 4 2.33 -2.17 -12.32
C LEU A 4 3.83 -2.42 -12.47
N LYS A 5 4.32 -2.63 -13.70
CA LYS A 5 5.76 -2.80 -13.96
C LYS A 5 6.52 -1.48 -13.81
N LEU A 6 5.93 -0.36 -14.23
CA LEU A 6 6.55 0.96 -14.06
C LEU A 6 6.74 1.30 -12.59
N ILE A 7 5.78 0.94 -11.74
CA ILE A 7 5.80 1.32 -10.33
C ILE A 7 6.43 0.28 -9.40
N SER A 8 6.81 -0.90 -9.90
CA SER A 8 7.21 -2.02 -9.03
C SER A 8 8.45 -1.70 -8.20
N LYS A 9 9.46 -1.07 -8.79
CA LYS A 9 10.71 -0.73 -8.09
C LYS A 9 10.46 0.22 -6.90
N ALA A 10 9.69 1.29 -7.14
CA ALA A 10 9.36 2.24 -6.08
C ALA A 10 8.53 1.60 -4.96
N ARG A 11 7.63 0.66 -5.32
CA ARG A 11 6.86 -0.12 -4.33
C ARG A 11 7.73 -1.05 -3.50
N GLU A 12 8.70 -1.71 -4.13
CA GLU A 12 9.66 -2.58 -3.43
C GLU A 12 10.53 -1.77 -2.46
N ASP A 13 10.93 -0.55 -2.84
CA ASP A 13 11.79 0.31 -2.00
C ASP A 13 11.05 0.92 -0.80
N LEU A 14 9.81 1.38 -1.03
CA LEU A 14 9.01 2.01 0.03
C LEU A 14 8.29 1.00 0.93
N GLY A 15 8.01 -0.20 0.41
CA GLY A 15 7.16 -1.17 1.10
C GLY A 15 5.69 -0.74 1.16
N TYR A 16 4.88 -1.53 1.86
CA TYR A 16 3.44 -1.27 1.99
C TYR A 16 3.11 -0.28 3.11
N ASP A 17 3.91 -0.26 4.17
CA ASP A 17 3.65 0.47 5.42
C ASP A 17 4.57 1.67 5.59
N ASP A 18 4.08 2.71 6.25
CA ASP A 18 4.88 3.87 6.63
C ASP A 18 5.94 3.51 7.68
N ARG A 19 7.11 4.13 7.55
CA ARG A 19 8.27 3.95 8.41
C ARG A 19 8.56 5.25 9.14
N LYS A 20 9.14 5.15 10.34
CA LYS A 20 9.52 6.33 11.15
C LYS A 20 10.55 7.23 10.48
N THR A 21 11.30 6.72 9.51
CA THR A 21 12.34 7.42 8.76
C THR A 21 11.84 7.97 7.43
N ASP A 22 10.56 7.80 7.11
CA ASP A 22 10.01 8.30 5.85
C ASP A 22 9.88 9.82 5.90
N GLU A 23 10.34 10.47 4.83
CA GLU A 23 10.06 11.88 4.60
C GLU A 23 8.61 12.05 4.14
N HIS A 24 8.11 13.28 4.20
CA HIS A 24 6.73 13.56 3.79
C HIS A 24 6.41 13.06 2.36
N LEU A 25 7.38 13.18 1.44
CA LEU A 25 7.22 12.72 0.07
C LEU A 25 7.16 11.19 -0.04
N ASP A 26 7.87 10.46 0.82
CA ASP A 26 7.83 8.99 0.82
C ASP A 26 6.45 8.48 1.21
N ILE A 27 5.83 9.11 2.21
CA ILE A 27 4.46 8.81 2.67
C ILE A 27 3.46 9.05 1.53
N LEU A 28 3.52 10.22 0.88
CA LEU A 28 2.62 10.56 -0.22
C LEU A 28 2.80 9.62 -1.41
N LEU A 29 4.05 9.33 -1.78
CA LEU A 29 4.35 8.43 -2.88
C LEU A 29 3.84 7.03 -2.58
N ARG A 30 4.07 6.49 -1.38
CA ARG A 30 3.57 5.17 -0.96
C ARG A 30 2.06 5.08 -1.07
N ALA A 31 1.33 6.09 -0.59
CA ALA A 31 -0.13 6.13 -0.69
C ALA A 31 -0.60 6.02 -2.15
N GLU A 32 0.03 6.77 -3.07
CA GLU A 32 -0.34 6.69 -4.50
C GLU A 32 0.06 5.37 -5.16
N LEU A 33 1.21 4.83 -4.80
CA LEU A 33 1.66 3.55 -5.31
C LEU A 33 0.73 2.39 -4.88
N ASN A 34 0.29 2.40 -3.63
CA ASN A 34 -0.68 1.44 -3.12
C ASN A 34 -2.05 1.63 -3.81
N ASN A 35 -2.51 2.88 -3.98
CA ASN A 35 -3.75 3.19 -4.70
C ASN A 35 -3.74 2.61 -6.12
N TRP A 36 -2.69 2.86 -6.90
CA TRP A 36 -2.52 2.31 -8.24
C TRP A 36 -2.48 0.78 -8.24
N ALA A 37 -1.74 0.18 -7.32
CA ALA A 37 -1.60 -1.27 -7.25
C ALA A 37 -2.93 -1.97 -6.96
N CYS A 38 -3.70 -1.46 -6.00
CA CYS A 38 -5.00 -2.00 -5.63
C CYS A 38 -6.03 -1.80 -6.75
N LYS A 39 -6.10 -0.61 -7.37
CA LYS A 39 -6.95 -0.35 -8.56
C LYS A 39 -6.66 -1.33 -9.70
N LEU A 40 -5.43 -1.77 -9.83
CA LEU A 40 -5.00 -2.73 -10.84
C LEU A 40 -5.10 -4.19 -10.37
N ASN A 41 -5.84 -4.50 -9.30
CA ASN A 41 -6.02 -5.86 -8.78
C ASN A 41 -4.69 -6.60 -8.56
N GLU A 42 -3.70 -5.92 -7.99
CA GLU A 42 -2.45 -6.54 -7.57
C GLU A 42 -2.65 -7.22 -6.21
N LYS A 43 -2.33 -8.52 -6.14
CA LYS A 43 -2.75 -9.39 -5.04
C LYS A 43 -2.19 -8.97 -3.69
N SER A 44 -0.92 -8.55 -3.64
CA SER A 44 -0.30 -8.14 -2.38
C SER A 44 -0.93 -6.85 -1.85
N CYS A 45 -1.26 -5.89 -2.73
CA CYS A 45 -2.00 -4.70 -2.33
C CYS A 45 -3.37 -5.02 -1.73
N ILE A 46 -4.18 -5.82 -2.44
CA ILE A 46 -5.53 -6.18 -1.96
C ILE A 46 -5.44 -6.94 -0.62
N LYS A 47 -4.47 -7.86 -0.48
CA LYS A 47 -4.23 -8.58 0.77
C LYS A 47 -3.88 -7.62 1.92
N GLY A 48 -3.00 -6.66 1.68
CA GLY A 48 -2.65 -5.63 2.67
C GLY A 48 -3.85 -4.78 3.08
N ALA A 49 -4.60 -4.27 2.10
CA ALA A 49 -5.78 -3.45 2.34
C ALA A 49 -6.86 -4.20 3.13
N MET A 50 -7.14 -5.45 2.79
CA MET A 50 -8.09 -6.29 3.53
C MET A 50 -7.61 -6.57 4.96
N LYS A 51 -6.31 -6.81 5.17
CA LYS A 51 -5.76 -6.98 6.52
C LYS A 51 -6.05 -5.75 7.36
N TYR A 52 -5.69 -4.56 6.88
CA TYR A 52 -5.94 -3.30 7.60
C TYR A 52 -7.42 -3.04 7.85
N PHE A 53 -8.27 -3.29 6.86
CA PHE A 53 -9.71 -3.16 7.01
C PHE A 53 -10.26 -4.10 8.09
N ASN A 54 -9.85 -5.37 8.07
CA ASN A 54 -10.30 -6.36 9.05
C ASN A 54 -9.80 -6.05 10.46
N ASP A 55 -8.54 -5.61 10.60
CA ASP A 55 -7.98 -5.18 11.88
C ASP A 55 -8.77 -3.99 12.42
N TRP A 56 -9.06 -2.99 11.58
CA TRP A 56 -9.88 -1.83 11.95
C TRP A 56 -11.29 -2.25 12.38
N VAL A 57 -11.99 -3.07 11.60
CA VAL A 57 -13.33 -3.57 11.95
C VAL A 57 -13.30 -4.39 13.24
N GLY A 58 -12.31 -5.27 13.41
CA GLY A 58 -12.15 -6.09 14.62
C GLY A 58 -11.94 -5.25 15.87
N ASP A 59 -11.16 -4.17 15.78
CA ASP A 59 -10.99 -3.23 16.89
C ASP A 59 -12.26 -2.43 17.21
N GLN A 60 -13.16 -2.21 16.24
CA GLN A 60 -14.48 -1.61 16.52
C GLN A 60 -15.44 -2.55 17.26
N THR A 61 -15.13 -3.85 17.35
CA THR A 61 -15.98 -4.85 18.02
C THR A 61 -15.56 -5.16 19.47
N LYS A 62 -14.54 -4.48 19.98
CA LYS A 62 -14.08 -4.54 21.37
C LYS A 62 -14.56 -3.32 22.15
#